data_AF-A0AAN6TDF6-F1
#
_entry.id   AF-A0AAN6TDF6-F1
#
_cell.length_a   1.000
_cell.length_b   1.000
_cell.length_c   1.000
_cell.angle_alpha   90.00
_cell.angle_beta   90.00
_cell.angle_gamma   90.00
#
_symmetry.space_group_name_H-M   'P 1'
#
loop_
_entity.id
_entity.type
_entity.pdbx_description
1 polymer ?
#
loop_
_entity_poly.entity_id
_entity_poly.type
_entity_poly.pdbx_seq_one_letter_code
_entity_poly.pdbx_strand_id
1 'polypeptide(L)' 'KPFRCDVCWQSFSRNHDLKRHKRIHVAAKPFPCPSCNKFFSRKDALKVRH' A
#
# COMPACT_ATOMS: atom_id res chain seq x y z
N LYS A 1 7.50 18.34 -1.09
CA LYS A 1 7.08 17.00 -1.58
C LYS A 1 5.91 17.19 -2.55
N PRO A 2 6.11 17.06 -3.88
CA PRO A 2 5.13 17.52 -4.87
C PRO A 2 3.91 16.59 -5.00
N PHE A 3 3.99 15.35 -4.52
CA PHE A 3 2.91 14.37 -4.66
C PHE A 3 2.08 14.31 -3.38
N ARG A 4 0.90 14.96 -3.37
CA ARG A 4 0.00 14.99 -2.22
C ARG A 4 -1.17 14.03 -2.41
N CYS A 5 -1.55 13.34 -1.35
CA CYS A 5 -2.77 12.55 -1.29
C CYS A 5 -3.97 13.50 -1.18
N ASP A 6 -4.98 13.28 -2.00
CA ASP A 6 -6.26 14.00 -2.04
C ASP A 6 -7.23 13.56 -0.93
N VAL A 7 -7.02 12.38 -0.34
CA VAL A 7 -7.89 11.84 0.72
C VAL A 7 -7.45 12.28 2.11
N CYS A 8 -6.16 12.10 2.44
CA CYS A 8 -5.62 12.40 3.77
C CYS A 8 -4.56 13.50 3.77
N TRP A 9 -4.34 14.15 2.63
CA TRP A 9 -3.44 15.31 2.50
C TRP A 9 -1.95 15.04 2.78
N GLN A 10 -1.57 13.79 2.98
CA GLN A 10 -0.19 13.38 3.22
C GLN A 10 0.65 13.58 1.96
N SER A 11 1.88 14.07 2.14
CA SER A 11 2.78 14.41 1.04
C SER A 11 3.92 13.40 0.88
N PHE A 12 4.25 13.07 -0.37
CA PHE A 12 5.25 12.09 -0.80
C PHE A 12 6.30 12.73 -1.73
N SER A 13 7.54 12.25 -1.63
CA SER A 13 8.66 12.72 -2.47
C SER A 13 8.64 12.11 -3.87
N ARG A 14 7.99 10.95 -4.05
CA ARG A 14 7.95 10.22 -5.32
C ARG A 14 6.52 9.82 -5.68
N ASN A 15 6.21 9.80 -6.97
CA ASN A 15 4.89 9.43 -7.49
C ASN A 15 4.51 7.98 -7.13
N HIS A 16 5.45 7.03 -7.24
CA HIS A 16 5.18 5.62 -6.92
C HIS A 16 4.80 5.41 -5.44
N ASP A 17 5.32 6.24 -4.53
CA ASP A 17 4.95 6.20 -3.12
C ASP A 17 3.51 6.67 -2.91
N LEU A 18 3.09 7.75 -3.58
CA LEU A 18 1.70 8.22 -3.56
C LEU A 18 0.75 7.18 -4.17
N LYS A 19 1.08 6.61 -5.33
CA LYS A 19 0.26 5.56 -5.98
C LYS A 19 0.08 4.34 -5.09
N ARG A 20 1.14 3.95 -4.37
CA ARG A 20 1.09 2.87 -3.38
C ARG A 20 0.28 3.24 -2.15
N HIS A 21 0.42 4.47 -1.67
CA HIS A 21 -0.37 4.99 -0.56
C HIS A 21 -1.86 5.02 -0.90
N LYS A 22 -2.27 5.43 -2.10
CA LYS A 22 -3.70 5.44 -2.50
C LYS A 22 -4.39 4.06 -2.41
N ARG A 23 -3.63 2.96 -2.51
CA ARG A 23 -4.14 1.59 -2.31
C ARG A 23 -4.51 1.26 -0.86
N ILE A 24 -4.23 2.13 0.12
CA ILE A 24 -4.72 1.95 1.50
C ILE A 24 -6.14 2.51 1.66
N HIS A 25 -6.47 3.55 0.90
CA HIS A 25 -7.80 4.18 0.91
C HIS A 25 -8.81 3.34 0.15
N VAL A 26 -8.35 2.69 -0.91
CA VAL A 26 -9.13 1.68 -1.62
C VAL A 26 -8.84 0.33 -0.95
N ALA A 27 -9.78 -0.19 -0.15
CA ALA A 27 -9.67 -1.50 0.53
C ALA A 27 -9.55 -2.72 -0.43
N ALA A 28 -9.21 -2.50 -1.71
CA ALA A 28 -8.82 -3.51 -2.67
C ALA A 28 -7.46 -4.08 -2.28
N LYS A 29 -7.52 -5.02 -1.35
CA LYS A 29 -6.46 -5.87 -0.85
C LYS A 29 -6.26 -7.00 -1.88
N PRO A 30 -5.38 -6.84 -2.90
CA PRO A 30 -5.34 -7.75 -4.05
C PRO A 30 -4.49 -9.00 -3.76
N PHE A 31 -3.73 -8.98 -2.67
CA PHE A 31 -2.75 -10.02 -2.33
C PHE A 31 -3.17 -10.74 -1.05
N PRO A 32 -3.99 -11.81 -1.17
CA PRO A 32 -4.26 -12.71 -0.06
C PRO A 32 -3.01 -13.56 0.25
N CYS A 33 -2.68 -13.71 1.53
CA CYS A 33 -1.72 -14.69 2.04
C CYS A 33 -2.44 -16.04 2.22
N PRO A 34 -2.11 -17.08 1.45
CA PRO A 34 -2.79 -18.38 1.52
C PRO A 34 -2.55 -19.13 2.83
N SER A 35 -1.49 -18.80 3.58
CA SER A 35 -1.15 -19.45 4.86
C SER A 35 -1.75 -18.75 6.09
N CYS A 36 -2.19 -17.50 5.96
CA CYS A 36 -2.51 -16.67 7.12
C CYS A 36 -3.78 -15.82 6.99
N ASN A 37 -4.49 -15.93 5.85
CA ASN A 37 -5.69 -15.18 5.49
C ASN A 37 -5.59 -13.65 5.71
N LYS A 38 -4.35 -13.13 5.74
CA LYS A 38 -4.05 -11.71 5.81
C LYS A 38 -3.89 -11.16 4.42
N PHE A 39 -4.43 -9.97 4.22
CA PHE A 39 -4.34 -9.30 2.95
C PHE A 39 -3.33 -8.16 3.02
N PHE A 40 -2.43 -8.08 2.04
CA PHE A 40 -1.35 -7.10 2.03
C PHE A 40 -1.53 -6.10 0.90
N SER A 41 -1.19 -4.84 1.18
CA SER A 41 -1.26 -3.75 0.20
C SER A 41 -0.03 -3.70 -0.74
N ARG A 42 1.02 -4.49 -0.49
CA ARG A 42 2.27 -4.49 -1.26
C ARG A 42 2.93 -5.87 -1.34
N LYS A 43 3.52 -6.21 -2.50
CA LYS A 43 4.28 -7.46 -2.72
C LYS A 43 5.52 -7.57 -1.83
N ASP A 44 6.20 -6.47 -1.49
CA ASP A 44 7.41 -6.49 -0.67
C ASP A 44 7.14 -6.65 0.83
N ALA A 45 5.89 -6.48 1.27
CA ALA A 45 5.45 -6.84 2.62
C ALA A 45 5.20 -8.34 2.80
N LEU A 46 5.28 -9.14 1.71
CA LEU A 46 5.23 -10.61 1.75
C LEU A 46 6.60 -11.22 2.07
N LYS A 47 7.50 -10.51 2.76
CA LYS A 47 8.64 -11.18 3.39
C LYS A 47 8.14 -11.85 4.67
N VAL A 48 7.53 -13.02 4.49
CA VAL A 48 7.31 -13.98 5.57
C VAL A 48 8.68 -14.31 6.13
N ARG A 49 9.04 -13.68 7.25
CA ARG A 49 10.06 -14.24 8.12
C ARG A 49 9.39 -15.37 8.88
N HIS A 50 9.88 -16.58 8.67
CA HIS A 50 9.72 -17.66 9.65
C HIS A 50 10.39 -17.24 10.97
#